data_AF-A0A429SS45-F1
#
_entry.id   AF-A0A429SS45-F1
#
_cell.length_a   1.000
_cell.length_b   1.000
_cell.length_c   1.000
_cell.angle_alpha   90.00
_cell.angle_beta   90.00
_cell.angle_gamma   90.00
#
_symmetry.space_group_name_H-M   'P 1'
#
loop_
_entity.id
_entity.type
_entity.pdbx_description
1 polymer ?
#
loop_
_entity_poly.entity_id
_entity_poly.type
_entity_poly.pdbx_seq_one_letter_code
_entity_poly.pdbx_strand_id
1 'polypeptide(L)'
;MPALDEDLKKTLGPATAKVLAEQLGLHTALDLLHHYPRRYAERGELTSLAGLADQLDEHVTVVAQVADARIHTFNGGRGKRLEVTITDGSGRLQLVFFGAGVHKPHKELLPGSRAMFAGKVSMFNRKLQLAHPAYEPLGADASDRDAATAFANQLIPIYPACAKLESWKIAKCVDAVLPGAREAVDPLPA
;
A
#
# COMPACT_ATOMS: atom_id res chain seq x y z
N MET A 1 -3.20 7.03 30.50
CA MET A 1 -4.19 5.97 30.25
C MET A 1 -3.45 4.72 29.79
N PRO A 2 -3.45 3.62 30.58
CA PRO A 2 -2.45 2.56 30.42
C PRO A 2 -2.46 1.86 29.06
N ALA A 3 -3.61 1.77 28.38
CA ALA A 3 -3.72 1.13 27.06
C ALA A 3 -3.28 2.03 25.89
N LEU A 4 -3.48 3.35 25.98
CA LEU A 4 -3.14 4.30 24.91
C LEU A 4 -1.67 4.73 24.95
N ASP A 5 -1.09 4.81 26.16
CA ASP A 5 0.31 5.15 26.36
C ASP A 5 1.25 3.93 26.19
N GLU A 6 0.71 2.78 25.81
CA GLU A 6 1.49 1.55 25.66
C GLU A 6 2.46 1.62 24.46
N ASP A 7 3.70 1.17 24.67
CA ASP A 7 4.74 1.12 23.63
C ASP A 7 4.32 0.13 22.53
N LEU A 8 4.36 0.59 21.28
CA LEU A 8 4.05 -0.22 20.10
C LEU A 8 4.87 -1.50 20.00
N LYS A 9 6.03 -1.59 20.67
CA LYS A 9 6.84 -2.81 20.72
C LYS A 9 6.10 -3.99 21.33
N LYS A 10 5.21 -3.76 22.30
CA LYS A 10 4.45 -4.81 22.96
C LYS A 10 3.30 -5.32 22.11
N THR A 11 2.66 -4.44 21.35
CA THR A 11 1.45 -4.74 20.57
C THR A 11 1.77 -5.20 19.14
N LEU A 12 2.72 -4.56 18.46
CA LEU A 12 3.06 -4.81 17.04
C LEU A 12 4.38 -5.56 16.84
N GLY A 13 5.13 -5.80 17.93
CA GLY A 13 6.45 -6.41 17.92
C GLY A 13 7.58 -5.42 17.63
N PRO A 14 8.83 -5.78 18.01
CA PRO A 14 9.95 -4.85 18.05
C PRO A 14 10.41 -4.35 16.67
N ALA A 15 10.28 -5.17 15.63
CA ALA A 15 10.73 -4.82 14.28
C ALA A 15 9.83 -3.73 13.66
N THR A 16 8.51 -3.91 13.71
CA THR A 16 7.52 -2.97 13.17
C THR A 16 7.53 -1.66 13.95
N ALA A 17 7.53 -1.75 15.30
CA ALA A 17 7.59 -0.58 16.18
C ALA A 17 8.85 0.27 15.96
N LYS A 18 10.01 -0.36 15.71
CA LYS A 18 11.24 0.36 15.40
C LYS A 18 11.12 1.17 14.11
N VAL A 19 10.53 0.60 13.05
CA VAL A 19 10.36 1.32 11.78
C VAL A 19 9.36 2.47 11.92
N LEU A 20 8.25 2.25 12.64
CA LEU A 20 7.26 3.29 12.95
C LEU A 20 7.88 4.46 13.72
N ALA A 21 8.68 4.18 14.74
CA ALA A 21 9.39 5.19 15.51
C ALA A 21 10.43 5.95 14.67
N GLU A 22 11.30 5.24 13.95
CA GLU A 22 12.41 5.87 13.20
C GLU A 22 11.96 6.67 11.98
N GLN A 23 10.88 6.25 11.31
CA GLN A 23 10.47 6.85 10.04
C GLN A 23 9.30 7.83 10.18
N LEU A 24 8.40 7.59 11.15
CA LEU A 24 7.19 8.38 11.32
C LEU A 24 7.10 9.04 12.70
N GLY A 25 8.04 8.77 13.62
CA GLY A 25 8.02 9.34 14.97
C GLY A 25 6.91 8.77 15.86
N LEU A 26 6.36 7.61 15.50
CA LEU A 26 5.24 6.98 16.21
C LEU A 26 5.77 5.99 17.25
N HIS A 27 5.51 6.22 18.53
CA HIS A 27 6.07 5.43 19.63
C HIS A 27 5.01 4.68 20.43
N THR A 28 3.82 5.26 20.57
CA THR A 28 2.73 4.73 21.39
C THR A 28 1.52 4.32 20.55
N ALA A 29 0.63 3.54 21.16
CA ALA A 29 -0.68 3.24 20.58
C ALA A 29 -1.47 4.53 20.25
N LEU A 30 -1.40 5.54 21.12
CA LEU A 30 -2.01 6.85 20.89
C LEU A 30 -1.46 7.54 19.63
N ASP A 31 -0.13 7.58 19.46
CA ASP A 31 0.50 8.20 18.29
C ASP A 31 0.00 7.56 16.99
N LEU A 32 -0.08 6.21 16.98
CA LEU A 32 -0.54 5.47 15.81
C LEU A 32 -2.01 5.73 15.49
N LEU A 33 -2.87 5.85 16.51
CA LEU A 33 -4.30 6.16 16.32
C LEU A 33 -4.53 7.61 15.87
N HIS A 34 -3.63 8.53 16.22
CA HIS A 34 -3.63 9.91 15.73
C HIS A 34 -2.94 10.08 14.37
N HIS A 35 -2.32 9.04 13.81
CA HIS A 35 -1.75 9.07 12.47
C HIS A 35 -2.86 8.90 11.42
N TYR A 36 -3.66 9.95 11.22
CA TYR A 36 -4.87 9.87 10.39
C TYR A 36 -4.57 9.59 8.90
N PRO A 37 -5.48 8.88 8.20
CA PRO A 37 -5.42 8.76 6.75
C PRO A 37 -5.44 10.13 6.07
N ARG A 38 -4.56 10.34 5.09
CA ARG A 38 -4.54 11.59 4.31
C ARG A 38 -5.74 11.67 3.36
N ARG A 39 -6.14 10.52 2.83
CA ARG A 39 -7.30 10.36 1.95
C ARG A 39 -7.88 8.97 2.10
N TYR A 40 -9.13 8.82 1.68
CA TYR A 40 -9.77 7.53 1.51
C TYR A 40 -9.96 7.29 0.02
N ALA A 41 -9.64 6.09 -0.44
CA ALA A 41 -9.96 5.64 -1.79
C ALA A 41 -11.09 4.62 -1.70
N GLU A 42 -12.10 4.74 -2.54
CA GLU A 42 -13.04 3.64 -2.70
C GLU A 42 -12.30 2.46 -3.35
N ARG A 43 -12.48 1.23 -2.85
CA ARG A 43 -11.84 0.04 -3.45
C ARG A 43 -12.22 -0.14 -4.94
N GLY A 44 -13.34 0.43 -5.37
CA GLY A 44 -13.78 0.49 -6.76
C GLY A 44 -13.16 1.59 -7.63
N GLU A 45 -12.64 2.66 -7.03
CA GLU A 45 -12.10 3.83 -7.74
C GLU A 45 -10.60 3.70 -8.01
N LEU A 46 -10.21 4.07 -9.23
CA LEU A 46 -8.81 4.12 -9.61
C LEU A 46 -8.24 5.49 -9.24
N THR A 47 -7.06 5.49 -8.64
CA THR A 47 -6.35 6.73 -8.34
C THR A 47 -5.88 7.37 -9.64
N SER A 48 -6.19 8.65 -9.85
CA SER A 48 -5.69 9.40 -11.00
C SER A 48 -4.15 9.35 -11.05
N LEU A 49 -3.61 8.80 -12.14
CA LEU A 49 -2.18 8.69 -12.39
C LEU A 49 -1.61 9.93 -13.08
N ALA A 50 -2.47 10.81 -13.62
CA ALA A 50 -2.07 11.99 -14.39
C ALA A 50 -1.23 12.99 -13.57
N GLY A 51 -1.51 13.12 -12.26
CA GLY A 51 -0.79 14.03 -11.36
C GLY A 51 0.50 13.47 -10.76
N LEU A 52 0.87 12.21 -11.05
CA LEU A 52 2.08 11.61 -10.48
C LEU A 52 3.37 12.18 -11.08
N ALA A 53 3.30 12.80 -12.25
CA ALA A 53 4.46 13.44 -12.87
C ALA A 53 5.03 14.58 -12.01
N ASP A 54 4.17 15.26 -11.24
CA ASP A 54 4.56 16.35 -10.35
C ASP A 54 5.14 15.86 -9.01
N GLN A 55 5.02 14.55 -8.72
CA GLN A 55 5.46 13.90 -7.48
C GLN A 55 6.71 13.03 -7.71
N LEU A 56 7.59 13.45 -8.61
CA LEU A 56 8.86 12.77 -8.85
C LEU A 56 9.67 12.66 -7.56
N ASP A 57 10.26 11.48 -7.36
CA ASP A 57 11.01 11.11 -6.16
C ASP A 57 10.22 10.99 -4.85
N GLU A 58 8.89 11.09 -4.88
CA GLU A 58 8.02 10.87 -3.72
C GLU A 58 7.59 9.40 -3.59
N HIS A 59 7.34 8.95 -2.35
CA HIS A 59 6.68 7.67 -2.10
C HIS A 59 5.17 7.83 -2.17
N VAL A 60 4.55 7.14 -3.11
CA VAL A 60 3.10 7.27 -3.36
C VAL A 60 2.45 5.89 -3.32
N THR A 61 1.22 5.84 -2.80
CA THR A 61 0.34 4.66 -2.87
C THR A 61 -0.82 4.96 -3.81
N VAL A 62 -1.02 4.12 -4.82
CA VAL A 62 -2.04 4.26 -5.85
C VAL A 62 -2.86 2.99 -6.02
N VAL A 63 -4.15 3.14 -6.29
CA VAL A 63 -5.04 2.05 -6.68
C VAL A 63 -5.14 2.07 -8.20
N ALA A 64 -4.77 0.99 -8.87
CA ALA A 64 -4.79 0.92 -10.33
C ALA A 64 -5.13 -0.49 -10.82
N GLN A 65 -5.49 -0.59 -12.10
CA GLN A 65 -5.71 -1.85 -12.79
C GLN A 65 -4.45 -2.24 -13.59
N VAL A 66 -4.12 -3.54 -13.59
CA VAL A 66 -3.06 -4.08 -14.43
C VAL A 66 -3.52 -4.11 -15.89
N ALA A 67 -2.81 -3.37 -16.76
CA ALA A 67 -3.07 -3.36 -18.19
C ALA A 67 -2.31 -4.47 -18.92
N ASP A 68 -1.06 -4.71 -18.51
CA ASP A 68 -0.18 -5.70 -19.16
C ASP A 68 0.93 -6.14 -18.19
N ALA A 69 1.39 -7.38 -18.30
CA ALA A 69 2.45 -7.94 -17.47
C ALA A 69 3.36 -8.85 -18.30
N ARG A 70 4.62 -8.44 -18.49
CA ARG A 70 5.58 -9.14 -19.37
C ARG A 70 6.89 -9.44 -18.66
N ILE A 71 7.37 -10.67 -18.81
CA ILE A 71 8.70 -11.06 -18.37
C ILE A 71 9.69 -10.80 -19.50
N HIS A 72 10.70 -10.01 -19.22
CA HIS A 72 11.86 -9.80 -20.07
C HIS A 72 13.08 -10.51 -19.49
N THR A 73 13.72 -11.34 -20.31
CA THR A 73 15.01 -11.95 -19.99
C THR A 73 16.15 -11.08 -20.54
N PHE A 74 17.20 -10.90 -19.76
CA PHE A 74 18.40 -10.18 -20.16
C PHE A 74 19.64 -10.97 -19.74
N ASN A 75 20.82 -10.54 -20.22
CA ASN A 75 22.09 -11.21 -19.94
C ASN A 75 22.11 -12.71 -20.31
N GLY A 76 21.63 -13.03 -21.52
CA GLY A 76 21.60 -14.42 -22.02
C GLY A 76 20.66 -15.36 -21.24
N GLY A 77 19.63 -14.82 -20.58
CA GLY A 77 18.65 -15.60 -19.81
C GLY A 77 18.98 -15.75 -18.32
N ARG A 78 20.15 -15.28 -17.87
CA ARG A 78 20.52 -15.28 -16.44
C ARG A 78 19.75 -14.22 -15.62
N GLY A 79 19.37 -13.11 -16.26
CA GLY A 79 18.57 -12.06 -15.63
C GLY A 79 17.11 -12.14 -16.08
N LYS A 80 16.18 -12.03 -15.14
CA LYS A 80 14.75 -11.84 -15.41
C LYS A 80 14.30 -10.52 -14.79
N ARG A 81 13.52 -9.75 -15.54
CA ARG A 81 12.75 -8.62 -15.03
C ARG A 81 11.29 -8.77 -15.45
N LEU A 82 10.37 -8.44 -14.57
CA LEU A 82 8.95 -8.37 -14.87
C LEU A 82 8.58 -6.90 -14.99
N GLU A 83 8.05 -6.53 -16.15
CA GLU A 83 7.50 -5.21 -16.44
C GLU A 83 5.99 -5.32 -16.39
N VAL A 84 5.37 -4.68 -15.39
CA VAL A 84 3.91 -4.61 -15.25
C VAL A 84 3.50 -3.18 -15.56
N THR A 85 2.63 -2.99 -16.53
CA THR A 85 2.04 -1.68 -16.83
C THR A 85 0.68 -1.60 -16.18
N ILE A 86 0.47 -0.59 -15.34
CA ILE A 86 -0.81 -0.30 -14.70
C ILE A 86 -1.45 0.93 -15.33
N THR A 87 -2.77 1.01 -15.23
CA THR A 87 -3.57 2.12 -15.75
C THR A 87 -4.76 2.40 -14.85
N ASP A 88 -5.17 3.65 -14.80
CA ASP A 88 -6.40 4.17 -14.21
C ASP A 88 -7.44 4.53 -15.29
N GLY A 89 -7.14 4.29 -16.57
CA GLY A 89 -7.92 4.73 -17.73
C GLY A 89 -7.50 6.08 -18.31
N SER A 90 -6.78 6.92 -17.56
CA SER A 90 -6.30 8.24 -18.01
C SER A 90 -4.81 8.27 -18.32
N GLY A 91 -4.02 7.49 -17.59
CA GLY A 91 -2.57 7.41 -17.68
C GLY A 91 -2.05 5.99 -17.55
N ARG A 92 -0.73 5.85 -17.71
CA ARG A 92 -0.03 4.56 -17.57
C ARG A 92 1.22 4.73 -16.73
N LEU A 93 1.47 3.76 -15.86
CA LEU A 93 2.64 3.73 -14.99
C LEU A 93 3.29 2.35 -15.09
N GLN A 94 4.62 2.31 -15.12
CA GLN A 94 5.37 1.04 -15.24
C GLN A 94 5.93 0.61 -13.87
N LEU A 95 5.70 -0.64 -13.51
CA LEU A 95 6.31 -1.29 -12.35
C LEU A 95 7.39 -2.24 -12.89
N VAL A 96 8.58 -2.17 -12.33
CA VAL A 96 9.67 -3.08 -12.72
C VAL A 96 10.11 -3.89 -11.52
N PHE A 97 9.96 -5.20 -11.61
CA PHE A 97 10.45 -6.16 -10.63
C PHE A 97 11.68 -6.87 -11.20
N PHE A 98 12.70 -7.09 -10.36
CA PHE A 98 13.95 -7.73 -10.77
C PHE A 98 14.20 -9.05 -10.03
N GLY A 99 14.95 -9.96 -10.66
CA GLY A 99 15.53 -11.14 -10.00
C GLY A 99 14.64 -12.38 -10.02
N ALA A 100 14.98 -13.37 -9.19
CA ALA A 100 14.28 -14.67 -9.14
C ALA A 100 12.84 -14.56 -8.59
N GLY A 101 12.55 -13.49 -7.85
CA GLY A 101 11.26 -13.21 -7.22
C GLY A 101 10.15 -12.79 -8.18
N VAL A 102 10.41 -12.61 -9.48
CA VAL A 102 9.40 -12.18 -10.48
C VAL A 102 8.22 -13.13 -10.67
N HIS A 103 8.34 -14.39 -10.26
CA HIS A 103 7.31 -15.41 -10.51
C HIS A 103 6.04 -15.19 -9.68
N LYS A 104 6.15 -14.71 -8.44
CA LYS A 104 4.99 -14.37 -7.59
C LYS A 104 4.17 -13.21 -8.17
N PRO A 105 4.76 -12.01 -8.41
CA PRO A 105 4.02 -10.90 -8.99
C PRO A 105 3.49 -11.23 -10.39
N HIS A 106 4.18 -12.07 -11.18
CA HIS A 106 3.65 -12.47 -12.48
C HIS A 106 2.37 -13.32 -12.40
N LYS A 107 2.22 -14.14 -11.34
CA LYS A 107 1.02 -14.96 -11.12
C LYS A 107 -0.15 -14.15 -10.54
N GLU A 108 0.14 -13.15 -9.72
CA GLU A 108 -0.86 -12.37 -8.99
C GLU A 108 -1.30 -11.11 -9.76
N LEU A 109 -0.41 -10.50 -10.53
CA LEU A 109 -0.66 -9.29 -11.32
C LEU A 109 -0.99 -9.65 -12.78
N LEU A 110 -2.11 -10.33 -12.97
CA LEU A 110 -2.64 -10.64 -14.30
C LEU A 110 -3.36 -9.42 -14.90
N PRO A 111 -3.33 -9.24 -16.24
CA PRO A 111 -4.11 -8.19 -16.89
C PRO A 111 -5.59 -8.26 -16.48
N GLY A 112 -6.17 -7.11 -16.11
CA GLY A 112 -7.54 -7.03 -15.59
C GLY A 112 -7.64 -7.00 -14.07
N SER A 113 -6.61 -7.45 -13.34
CA SER A 113 -6.64 -7.42 -11.87
C SER A 113 -6.46 -6.00 -11.33
N ARG A 114 -7.08 -5.72 -10.18
CA ARG A 114 -6.92 -4.47 -9.44
C ARG A 114 -6.06 -4.70 -8.22
N ALA A 115 -5.16 -3.77 -7.94
CA ALA A 115 -4.30 -3.83 -6.77
C ALA A 115 -3.94 -2.42 -6.28
N MET A 116 -3.54 -2.35 -5.01
CA MET A 116 -2.80 -1.22 -4.49
C MET A 116 -1.33 -1.39 -4.85
N PHE A 117 -0.71 -0.30 -5.28
CA PHE A 117 0.72 -0.24 -5.58
C PHE A 117 1.33 0.89 -4.77
N ALA A 118 2.42 0.60 -4.06
CA ALA A 118 3.21 1.60 -3.35
C ALA A 118 4.66 1.56 -3.82
N GLY A 119 5.29 2.73 -3.90
CA GLY A 119 6.70 2.83 -4.22
C GLY A 119 7.11 4.26 -4.51
N LYS A 120 8.38 4.42 -4.89
CA LYS A 120 8.94 5.72 -5.25
C LYS A 120 8.66 6.04 -6.71
N VAL A 121 8.03 7.16 -7.01
CA VAL A 121 7.80 7.60 -8.38
C VAL A 121 9.13 8.05 -8.99
N SER A 122 9.47 7.50 -10.14
CA SER A 122 10.68 7.80 -10.89
C SER A 122 10.34 7.95 -12.37
N MET A 123 11.15 8.70 -13.11
CA MET A 123 11.03 8.77 -14.57
C MET A 123 12.24 8.11 -15.22
N PHE A 124 12.01 7.15 -16.11
CA PHE A 124 13.03 6.54 -16.92
C PHE A 124 12.61 6.50 -18.37
N ASN A 125 13.49 6.95 -19.28
CA ASN A 125 13.22 7.03 -20.71
C ASN A 125 11.88 7.72 -21.05
N ARG A 126 11.59 8.85 -20.38
CA ARG A 126 10.34 9.62 -20.50
C ARG A 126 9.06 8.86 -20.11
N LYS A 127 9.19 7.72 -19.43
CA LYS A 127 8.07 6.96 -18.86
C LYS A 127 8.11 7.03 -17.35
N LEU A 128 6.95 7.24 -16.73
CA LEU A 128 6.81 7.13 -15.29
C LEU A 128 6.91 5.66 -14.87
N GLN A 129 7.67 5.42 -13.82
CA GLN A 129 7.85 4.11 -13.22
C GLN A 129 7.81 4.20 -11.70
N LEU A 130 7.43 3.11 -11.06
CA LEU A 130 7.53 2.94 -9.62
C LEU A 130 8.77 2.10 -9.31
N ALA A 131 9.73 2.72 -8.63
CA ALA A 131 10.89 2.05 -8.08
C ALA A 131 10.54 1.37 -6.75
N HIS A 132 11.13 0.20 -6.52
CA HIS A 132 10.82 -0.67 -5.38
C HIS A 132 9.32 -0.89 -5.17
N PRO A 133 8.59 -1.36 -6.21
CA PRO A 133 7.16 -1.49 -6.11
C PRO A 133 6.77 -2.59 -5.13
N ALA A 134 5.95 -2.23 -4.16
CA ALA A 134 5.18 -3.13 -3.32
C ALA A 134 3.73 -3.14 -3.83
N TYR A 135 3.05 -4.27 -3.72
CA TYR A 135 1.66 -4.40 -4.16
C TYR A 135 0.83 -5.20 -3.17
N GLU A 136 -0.47 -4.90 -3.12
CA GLU A 136 -1.48 -5.67 -2.38
C GLU A 136 -2.70 -5.86 -3.31
N PRO A 137 -3.03 -7.10 -3.73
CA PRO A 137 -4.16 -7.35 -4.61
C PRO A 137 -5.49 -6.99 -3.93
N LEU A 138 -6.39 -6.34 -4.69
CA LEU A 138 -7.72 -5.99 -4.24
C LEU A 138 -8.72 -6.99 -4.84
N GLY A 139 -9.15 -7.98 -4.04
CA GLY A 139 -10.25 -8.88 -4.43
C GLY A 139 -9.98 -10.39 -4.39
N ALA A 140 -9.07 -10.88 -3.54
CA ALA A 140 -8.84 -12.32 -3.41
C ALA A 140 -9.96 -13.07 -2.64
N ASP A 141 -10.84 -12.38 -1.91
CA ASP A 141 -11.69 -13.00 -0.87
C ASP A 141 -13.21 -12.86 -1.07
N ALA A 142 -13.72 -12.76 -2.29
CA ALA A 142 -15.17 -12.67 -2.49
C ALA A 142 -15.72 -13.77 -3.39
N SER A 143 -15.88 -14.96 -2.82
CA SER A 143 -16.66 -16.06 -3.40
C SER A 143 -18.18 -15.78 -3.44
N ASP A 144 -18.65 -14.77 -2.70
CA ASP A 144 -20.04 -14.32 -2.65
C ASP A 144 -20.21 -12.95 -3.32
N ARG A 145 -21.16 -12.81 -4.26
CA ARG A 145 -21.40 -11.56 -5.02
C ARG A 145 -21.84 -10.39 -4.14
N ASP A 146 -22.60 -10.63 -3.08
CA ASP A 146 -23.07 -9.56 -2.18
C ASP A 146 -21.97 -9.11 -1.21
N ALA A 147 -21.17 -10.05 -0.69
CA ALA A 147 -19.98 -9.73 0.09
C ALA A 147 -18.88 -9.06 -0.78
N ALA A 148 -18.77 -9.44 -2.06
CA ALA A 148 -17.89 -8.80 -3.03
C ALA A 148 -18.26 -7.33 -3.23
N THR A 149 -19.55 -7.02 -3.29
CA THR A 149 -20.05 -5.66 -3.53
C THR A 149 -19.85 -4.78 -2.29
N ALA A 150 -20.14 -5.32 -1.10
CA ALA A 150 -19.87 -4.64 0.17
C ALA A 150 -18.36 -4.41 0.39
N PHE A 151 -17.52 -5.40 0.08
CA PHE A 151 -16.06 -5.29 0.16
C PHE A 151 -15.49 -4.32 -0.88
N ALA A 152 -16.05 -4.31 -2.10
CA ALA A 152 -15.68 -3.40 -3.19
C ALA A 152 -16.06 -1.94 -2.91
N ASN A 153 -17.06 -1.70 -2.05
CA ASN A 153 -17.47 -0.36 -1.62
C ASN A 153 -16.84 0.06 -0.28
N GLN A 154 -15.90 -0.72 0.27
CA GLN A 154 -15.16 -0.30 1.45
C GLN A 154 -14.19 0.83 1.09
N LEU A 155 -14.16 1.83 1.97
CA LEU A 155 -13.13 2.87 1.96
C LEU A 155 -11.80 2.26 2.39
N ILE A 156 -10.79 2.45 1.55
CA ILE A 156 -9.40 2.11 1.83
C ILE A 156 -8.72 3.36 2.39
N PRO A 157 -8.27 3.33 3.66
CA PRO A 157 -7.51 4.45 4.21
C PRO A 157 -6.11 4.49 3.56
N ILE A 158 -5.76 5.63 2.98
CA ILE A 158 -4.43 5.91 2.47
C ILE A 158 -3.70 6.79 3.48
N TYR A 159 -2.84 6.16 4.26
CA TYR A 159 -1.98 6.80 5.26
C TYR A 159 -0.76 7.44 4.61
N PRO A 160 -0.20 8.49 5.22
CA PRO A 160 1.15 8.94 4.92
C PRO A 160 2.14 7.78 5.16
N ALA A 161 2.70 7.27 4.06
CA ALA A 161 3.56 6.09 4.02
C ALA A 161 5.03 6.50 3.84
N CYS A 162 5.95 5.60 4.20
CA CYS A 162 7.39 5.81 4.00
C CYS A 162 7.99 4.63 3.22
N ALA A 163 9.25 4.75 2.79
CA ALA A 163 9.90 3.73 1.95
C ALA A 163 9.94 2.32 2.56
N LYS A 164 9.89 2.22 3.88
CA LYS A 164 9.92 0.95 4.62
C LYS A 164 8.53 0.46 5.06
N LEU A 165 7.51 1.32 5.00
CA LEU A 165 6.20 1.04 5.53
C LEU A 165 5.10 1.60 4.63
N GLU A 166 4.43 0.68 3.96
CA GLU A 166 3.36 0.93 3.01
C GLU A 166 2.03 1.20 3.73
N SER A 167 1.14 1.96 3.08
CA SER A 167 -0.12 2.40 3.68
C SER A 167 -0.98 1.27 4.23
N TRP A 168 -1.06 0.12 3.55
CA TRP A 168 -1.85 -1.01 4.04
C TRP A 168 -1.22 -1.72 5.23
N LYS A 169 0.12 -1.66 5.40
CA LYS A 169 0.77 -2.16 6.62
C LYS A 169 0.47 -1.25 7.80
N ILE A 170 0.43 0.08 7.59
CA ILE A 170 -0.01 1.04 8.61
C ILE A 170 -1.46 0.75 8.99
N ALA A 171 -2.34 0.54 8.02
CA ALA A 171 -3.73 0.16 8.28
C ALA A 171 -3.84 -1.11 9.14
N LYS A 172 -3.10 -2.17 8.79
CA LYS A 172 -3.05 -3.41 9.60
C LYS A 172 -2.54 -3.18 11.02
N CYS A 173 -1.60 -2.25 11.22
CA CYS A 173 -1.12 -1.87 12.55
C CYS A 173 -2.20 -1.14 13.36
N VAL A 174 -2.93 -0.22 12.71
CA VAL A 174 -4.07 0.48 13.33
C VAL A 174 -5.15 -0.53 13.72
N ASP A 175 -5.52 -1.45 12.82
CA ASP A 175 -6.53 -2.48 13.07
C ASP A 175 -6.15 -3.40 14.25
N ALA A 176 -4.85 -3.67 14.44
CA ALA A 176 -4.37 -4.48 15.56
C ALA A 176 -4.48 -3.74 16.91
N VAL A 177 -4.35 -2.42 16.92
CA VAL A 177 -4.38 -1.60 18.15
C VAL A 177 -5.80 -1.12 18.48
N LEU A 178 -6.65 -0.94 17.47
CA LEU A 178 -8.00 -0.39 17.60
C LEU A 178 -8.90 -1.12 18.62
N PRO A 179 -8.88 -2.46 18.77
CA PRO A 179 -9.67 -3.15 19.78
C PRO A 179 -9.32 -2.72 21.22
N GLY A 180 -8.03 -2.53 21.51
CA GLY A 180 -7.55 -2.10 22.82
C GLY A 180 -7.88 -0.63 23.13
N ALA A 181 -8.04 0.20 22.09
CA ALA A 181 -8.44 1.60 22.25
C ALA A 181 -9.86 1.79 22.80
N ARG A 182 -10.72 0.76 22.73
CA ARG A 182 -12.09 0.80 23.27
C ARG A 182 -12.15 0.92 24.79
N GLU A 183 -11.08 0.57 25.48
CA GLU A 183 -10.96 0.70 26.94
C GLU A 183 -10.51 2.11 27.37
N ALA A 184 -10.29 3.02 26.42
CA ALA A 184 -9.98 4.41 26.72
C ALA A 184 -11.15 5.10 27.42
N VAL A 185 -10.85 5.89 28.45
CA VAL A 185 -11.85 6.68 29.17
C VAL A 185 -12.25 7.87 28.30
N ASP A 186 -13.56 8.15 28.23
CA ASP A 186 -14.08 9.32 27.52
C ASP A 186 -13.55 10.61 28.19
N PRO A 187 -12.83 11.48 27.45
CA PRO A 187 -12.33 12.74 28.00
C PRO A 187 -13.44 13.78 28.20
N LEU A 188 -14.64 13.57 27.64
CA LEU A 188 -15.76 14.50 27.79
C LEU A 188 -16.57 14.20 29.07
N PRO A 189 -16.97 15.25 29.83
CA PRO A 189 -17.92 15.07 30.92
C PRO A 189 -19.29 14.65 30.35
N ALA A 190 -19.98 13.78 31.08
CA ALA A 190 -21.30 13.25 30.73
C ALA A 190 -22.42 14.31 30.71
#